data_AF-A0A067D200-F1
#
_entry.id   AF-A0A067D200-F1
#
_cell.length_a   1.000
_cell.length_b   1.000
_cell.length_c   1.000
_cell.angle_alpha   90.00
_cell.angle_beta   90.00
_cell.angle_gamma   90.00
#
_symmetry.space_group_name_H-M   'P 1'
#
loop_
_entity.id
_entity.type
_entity.pdbx_description
1 polymer ?
#
loop_
_entity_poly.entity_id
_entity_poly.type
_entity_poly.pdbx_seq_one_letter_code
_entity_poly.pdbx_strand_id
1 'polypeptide(L)'
;MDGSRQPLPLTTAYQRLELANVSPFTFLQAMFGLKCPIGVLAEEKILPLGKDISAVGICSFKNGIPEIKSCKDLPYFLSEKTKDLMVVDLVNRSKILFWSGIVLGSLSIGILGYAIVRNWNRWKDRQQRMSRQLTEAPSDDADSQIGSDEDVAGDIPDGQLCVVCLTRRRISAFNPCGHLVCCRRCAISVEREASPKCPVCRMTVRSSMRIYFS
;
A
#
# COMPACT_ATOMS: atom_id res chain seq x y z
N MET A 1 38.40 1.29 -8.29
CA MET A 1 37.76 2.52 -8.81
C MET A 1 36.32 2.27 -9.23
N ASP A 2 35.91 1.01 -9.41
CA ASP A 2 34.53 0.65 -9.72
C ASP A 2 33.63 0.66 -8.48
N GLY A 3 32.64 1.56 -8.46
CA GLY A 3 31.62 1.60 -7.41
C GLY A 3 30.96 2.97 -7.21
N SER A 4 31.59 4.06 -7.65
CA SER A 4 31.00 5.40 -7.57
C SER A 4 30.04 5.64 -8.74
N ARG A 5 28.75 5.86 -8.43
CA ARG A 5 27.72 6.27 -9.40
C ARG A 5 27.73 7.77 -9.72
N GLN A 6 28.70 8.54 -9.21
CA GLN A 6 28.75 9.96 -9.48
C GLN A 6 29.48 10.21 -10.81
N PRO A 7 28.82 10.89 -11.78
CA PRO A 7 29.44 11.16 -13.06
C PRO A 7 30.62 12.11 -12.86
N LEU A 8 31.80 11.67 -13.27
CA LEU A 8 32.98 12.51 -13.37
C LEU A 8 32.99 13.19 -14.75
N PRO A 9 33.46 14.45 -14.86
CA PRO A 9 33.58 15.17 -16.13
C PRO A 9 34.80 14.65 -16.90
N LEU A 10 34.74 13.38 -17.28
CA LEU A 10 35.75 12.69 -18.05
C LEU A 10 35.58 13.06 -19.53
N THR A 11 36.64 13.50 -20.17
CA THR A 11 36.68 13.72 -21.61
C THR A 11 37.31 12.51 -22.27
N THR A 12 36.74 12.03 -23.38
CA THR A 12 37.28 10.90 -24.15
C THR A 12 38.57 11.35 -24.83
N ALA A 13 39.71 10.79 -24.40
CA ALA A 13 41.01 11.09 -24.96
C ALA A 13 41.34 10.21 -26.16
N TYR A 14 40.95 8.94 -26.07
CA TYR A 14 41.24 7.94 -27.08
C TYR A 14 40.10 6.94 -27.14
N GLN A 15 39.67 6.62 -28.35
CA GLN A 15 38.59 5.68 -28.60
C GLN A 15 39.07 4.69 -29.64
N ARG A 16 39.18 3.41 -29.26
CA ARG A 16 39.58 2.32 -30.15
C ARG A 16 38.48 1.27 -30.17
N LEU A 17 37.90 1.07 -31.36
CA LEU A 17 36.98 -0.02 -31.62
C LEU A 17 37.78 -1.22 -32.13
N GLU A 18 37.91 -2.25 -31.32
CA GLU A 18 38.49 -3.52 -31.76
C GLU A 18 37.34 -4.43 -32.20
N LEU A 19 37.23 -4.66 -33.51
CA LEU A 19 36.28 -5.63 -34.04
C LEU A 19 36.74 -7.03 -33.61
N ALA A 20 35.83 -7.78 -33.00
CA ALA A 20 36.08 -9.19 -32.72
C ALA A 20 36.18 -9.95 -34.05
N ASN A 21 37.16 -10.87 -34.17
CA ASN A 21 37.33 -11.69 -35.37
C ASN A 21 36.03 -12.40 -35.71
N VAL A 22 35.44 -12.02 -36.86
CA VAL A 22 34.19 -12.57 -37.35
C VAL A 22 34.49 -13.97 -37.90
N SER A 23 34.21 -15.01 -37.12
CA SER A 23 34.29 -16.38 -37.62
C SER A 23 33.10 -16.66 -38.54
N PRO A 24 33.21 -17.55 -39.55
CA PRO A 24 32.10 -17.89 -40.45
C PRO A 24 30.87 -18.47 -39.72
N PHE A 25 31.01 -18.91 -38.47
CA PHE A 25 29.92 -19.39 -37.62
C PHE A 25 29.01 -18.25 -37.10
N THR A 26 29.50 -17.00 -37.07
CA THR A 26 28.72 -15.83 -36.62
C THR A 26 27.52 -15.53 -37.51
N PHE A 27 27.60 -15.83 -38.82
CA PHE A 27 26.48 -15.70 -39.76
C PHE A 27 25.32 -16.64 -39.40
N LEU A 28 25.62 -17.89 -39.04
CA LEU A 28 24.60 -18.84 -38.56
C LEU A 28 23.99 -18.36 -37.24
N GLN A 29 24.81 -17.85 -36.32
CA GLN A 29 24.36 -17.34 -35.03
C GLN A 29 23.40 -16.12 -35.17
N ALA A 30 23.63 -15.26 -36.16
CA ALA A 30 22.74 -14.15 -36.49
C ALA A 30 21.39 -14.62 -37.06
N MET A 31 21.37 -15.68 -37.89
CA MET A 31 20.14 -16.28 -38.42
C MET A 31 19.24 -16.89 -37.32
N PHE A 32 19.84 -17.33 -36.21
CA PHE A 32 19.11 -17.83 -35.02
C PHE A 32 18.76 -16.73 -34.00
N GLY A 33 18.94 -15.45 -34.34
CA GLY A 33 18.55 -14.31 -33.50
C GLY A 33 19.41 -14.12 -32.24
N LEU A 34 20.58 -14.76 -32.17
CA LEU A 34 21.51 -14.58 -31.06
C LEU A 34 22.30 -13.29 -31.26
N LYS A 35 22.26 -12.39 -30.27
CA LYS A 35 23.01 -11.13 -30.27
C LYS A 35 24.51 -11.40 -30.26
N CYS A 36 25.18 -11.21 -31.39
CA CYS A 36 26.63 -11.29 -31.49
C CYS A 36 27.27 -9.96 -31.07
N PRO A 37 28.28 -9.95 -30.17
CA PRO A 37 29.04 -8.74 -29.87
C PRO A 37 29.92 -8.38 -31.09
N ILE A 38 29.64 -7.24 -31.72
CA ILE A 38 30.29 -6.81 -32.97
C ILE A 38 31.70 -6.22 -32.71
N GLY A 39 32.04 -5.94 -31.45
CA GLY A 39 33.38 -5.49 -31.07
C GLY A 39 33.46 -5.09 -29.60
N VAL A 40 34.68 -4.90 -29.14
CA VAL A 40 34.98 -4.30 -27.84
C VAL A 40 35.38 -2.86 -28.09
N LEU A 41 34.63 -1.92 -27.52
CA LEU A 41 34.98 -0.51 -27.56
C LEU A 41 35.82 -0.18 -26.34
N ALA A 42 37.12 0.01 -26.54
CA ALA A 42 38.01 0.55 -25.52
C ALA A 42 37.93 2.08 -25.56
N GLU A 43 37.41 2.68 -24.49
CA GLU A 43 37.32 4.13 -24.32
C GLU A 43 38.24 4.58 -23.18
N GLU A 44 39.29 5.34 -23.52
CA GLU A 44 40.14 5.97 -22.52
C GLU A 44 39.63 7.38 -22.22
N LYS A 45 39.39 7.62 -20.94
CA LYS A 45 38.80 8.83 -20.41
C LYS A 45 39.80 9.55 -19.52
N ILE A 46 40.06 10.82 -19.81
CA ILE A 46 40.96 11.66 -19.02
C ILE A 46 40.20 12.79 -18.34
N LEU A 47 40.73 13.24 -17.20
CA LEU A 47 40.29 14.47 -16.57
C LEU A 47 40.98 15.65 -17.28
N PRO A 48 40.24 16.66 -17.77
CA PRO A 48 40.84 17.82 -18.42
C PRO A 48 41.69 18.63 -17.43
N LEU A 49 42.82 19.16 -17.91
CA LEU A 49 43.71 19.99 -17.11
C LEU A 49 43.01 21.30 -16.69
N GLY A 50 43.17 21.69 -15.42
CA GLY A 50 42.59 22.92 -14.88
C GLY A 50 41.16 22.79 -14.36
N LYS A 51 40.57 21.59 -14.31
CA LYS A 51 39.32 21.35 -13.58
C LYS A 51 39.58 20.94 -12.13
N ASP A 52 38.85 21.56 -11.22
CA ASP A 52 38.84 21.19 -9.81
C ASP A 52 38.00 19.94 -9.59
N ILE A 53 38.55 18.97 -8.85
CA ILE A 53 37.84 17.77 -8.40
C ILE A 53 37.98 17.61 -6.89
N SER A 54 36.92 17.18 -6.23
CA SER A 54 36.92 16.88 -4.81
C SER A 54 37.12 15.37 -4.59
N ALA A 55 38.16 15.01 -3.84
CA ALA A 55 38.40 13.65 -3.40
C ALA A 55 37.76 13.40 -2.04
N VAL A 56 36.88 12.41 -1.95
CA VAL A 56 36.16 12.04 -0.72
C VAL A 56 36.72 10.73 -0.18
N GLY A 57 37.16 10.75 1.07
CA GLY A 57 37.69 9.59 1.78
C GLY A 57 38.17 9.97 3.18
N ILE A 58 38.81 9.04 3.88
CA ILE A 58 39.35 9.29 5.22
C ILE A 58 40.75 9.87 5.09
N CYS A 59 40.98 11.04 5.69
CA CYS A 59 42.30 11.65 5.76
C CYS A 59 43.14 10.95 6.85
N SER A 60 44.30 10.44 6.47
CA SER A 60 45.32 9.85 7.36
C SER A 60 46.63 10.60 7.14
N PHE A 61 47.25 11.07 8.22
CA PHE A 61 48.58 11.66 8.13
C PHE A 61 49.65 10.58 8.30
N LYS A 62 50.53 10.43 7.30
CA LYS A 62 51.76 9.64 7.42
C LYS A 62 52.95 10.53 7.12
N ASN A 63 53.90 10.62 8.05
CA ASN A 63 55.14 11.39 7.88
C ASN A 63 54.94 12.85 7.44
N GLY A 64 53.88 13.51 7.93
CA GLY A 64 53.55 14.89 7.58
C GLY A 64 52.84 15.09 6.23
N ILE A 65 52.61 14.00 5.47
CA ILE A 65 51.89 14.04 4.19
C ILE A 65 50.44 13.57 4.44
N PRO A 66 49.42 14.36 4.06
CA PRO A 66 48.02 13.94 4.13
C PRO A 66 47.72 12.93 3.01
N GLU A 67 47.30 11.73 3.39
CA GLU A 67 46.85 10.68 2.47
C GLU A 67 45.34 10.45 2.63
N ILE A 68 44.59 10.42 1.52
CA ILE A 68 43.16 10.07 1.54
C ILE A 68 43.02 8.57 1.24
N LYS A 69 42.38 7.82 2.13
CA LYS A 69 42.21 6.36 2.00
C LYS A 69 40.74 5.95 2.04
N SER A 70 40.46 4.84 1.36
CA SER A 70 39.19 4.13 1.44
C SER A 70 39.11 3.35 2.76
N CYS A 71 37.93 3.32 3.38
CA CYS A 71 37.64 2.46 4.53
C CYS A 71 36.46 1.53 4.21
N LYS A 72 36.18 0.56 5.10
CA LYS A 72 35.06 -0.38 4.95
C LYS A 72 33.70 0.33 4.91
N ASP A 73 33.57 1.46 5.60
CA ASP A 73 32.30 2.21 5.73
C ASP A 73 32.16 3.38 4.74
N LEU A 74 33.28 3.86 4.16
CA LEU A 74 33.27 4.96 3.20
C LEU A 74 34.24 4.66 2.04
N PRO A 75 33.73 4.41 0.83
CA PRO A 75 34.58 4.20 -0.34
C PRO A 75 35.32 5.48 -0.69
N TYR A 76 36.55 5.35 -1.17
CA TYR A 76 37.26 6.46 -1.80
C TYR A 76 36.66 6.74 -3.18
N PHE A 77 36.20 7.97 -3.41
CA PHE A 77 35.70 8.39 -4.71
C PHE A 77 36.03 9.85 -5.02
N LEU A 78 36.07 10.16 -6.31
CA LEU A 78 36.23 11.51 -6.82
C LEU A 78 34.85 12.05 -7.21
N SER A 79 34.63 13.33 -6.97
CA SER A 79 33.40 14.05 -7.32
C SER A 79 33.71 15.42 -7.90
N GLU A 80 32.91 15.87 -8.86
CA GLU A 80 32.97 17.25 -9.39
C GLU A 80 32.30 18.25 -8.43
N LYS A 81 31.44 17.78 -7.52
CA LYS A 81 30.80 18.66 -6.54
C LYS A 81 31.81 19.11 -5.49
N THR A 82 31.84 20.41 -5.22
CA THR A 82 32.56 20.95 -4.06
C THR A 82 31.94 20.47 -2.75
N LYS A 83 32.73 20.45 -1.67
CA LYS A 83 32.27 20.09 -0.33
C LYS A 83 30.99 20.83 0.06
N ASP A 84 30.92 22.13 -0.19
CA ASP A 84 29.78 22.96 0.20
C ASP A 84 28.51 22.58 -0.58
N LEU A 85 28.64 22.29 -1.87
CA LEU A 85 27.52 21.81 -2.70
C LEU A 85 27.05 20.41 -2.27
N MET A 86 27.96 19.54 -1.82
CA MET A 86 27.60 18.22 -1.27
C MET A 86 26.81 18.35 0.04
N VAL A 87 27.24 19.25 0.94
CA VAL A 87 26.56 19.50 2.21
C VAL A 87 25.16 20.09 1.97
N VAL A 88 25.05 21.07 1.06
CA VAL A 88 23.76 21.68 0.72
C VAL A 88 22.79 20.67 0.11
N ASP A 89 23.23 19.82 -0.83
CA ASP A 89 22.40 18.77 -1.42
C ASP A 89 21.93 17.76 -0.37
N LEU A 90 22.81 17.38 0.56
CA LEU A 90 22.45 16.45 1.65
C LEU A 90 21.41 17.06 2.60
N VAL A 91 21.62 18.30 3.03
CA VAL A 91 20.68 19.03 3.89
C VAL A 91 19.35 19.27 3.19
N ASN A 92 19.37 19.55 1.88
CA ASN A 92 18.15 19.75 1.12
C ASN A 92 17.35 18.45 0.99
N ARG A 93 18.01 17.34 0.65
CA ARG A 93 17.36 16.02 0.57
C ARG A 93 16.79 15.58 1.91
N SER A 94 17.54 15.77 3.00
CA SER A 94 17.05 15.41 4.34
C SER A 94 15.83 16.26 4.74
N LYS A 95 15.85 17.57 4.44
CA LYS A 95 14.69 18.46 4.63
C LYS A 95 13.48 17.99 3.83
N ILE A 96 13.66 17.68 2.54
CA ILE A 96 12.56 17.21 1.67
C ILE A 96 11.93 15.93 2.23
N LEU A 97 12.75 14.94 2.62
CA LEU A 97 12.26 13.69 3.20
C LEU A 97 11.51 13.94 4.50
N PHE A 98 12.05 14.77 5.39
CA PHE A 98 11.43 15.11 6.67
C PHE A 98 10.06 15.77 6.50
N TRP A 99 9.96 16.79 5.64
CA TRP A 99 8.69 17.48 5.39
C TRP A 99 7.68 16.59 4.66
N SER A 100 8.13 15.75 3.74
CA SER A 100 7.24 14.81 3.05
C SER A 100 6.61 13.80 4.03
N GLY A 101 7.38 13.31 5.01
CA GLY A 101 6.88 12.44 6.08
C GLY A 101 5.83 13.12 6.96
N ILE A 102 6.05 14.38 7.34
CA ILE A 102 5.07 15.16 8.14
C ILE A 102 3.75 15.32 7.40
N VAL A 103 3.80 15.70 6.12
CA VAL A 103 2.60 15.91 5.31
C VAL A 103 1.79 14.61 5.19
N LEU A 104 2.44 13.50 4.83
CA LEU A 104 1.79 12.20 4.71
C LEU A 104 1.22 11.69 6.05
N GLY A 105 1.95 11.91 7.14
CA GLY A 105 1.50 11.58 8.49
C GLY A 105 0.25 12.37 8.88
N SER A 106 0.26 13.68 8.69
CA SER A 106 -0.89 14.55 9.00
C SER A 106 -2.14 14.19 8.20
N LEU A 107 -1.99 13.90 6.90
CA LEU A 107 -3.08 13.48 6.04
C LEU A 107 -3.68 12.15 6.51
N SER A 108 -2.84 11.19 6.88
CA SER A 108 -3.26 9.88 7.37
C SER A 108 -4.04 9.99 8.68
N ILE A 109 -3.54 10.80 9.63
CA ILE A 109 -4.21 11.07 10.91
C ILE A 109 -5.55 11.78 10.68
N GLY A 110 -5.59 12.76 9.78
CA GLY A 110 -6.82 13.46 9.42
C GLY A 110 -7.89 12.53 8.84
N ILE A 111 -7.52 11.63 7.92
CA ILE A 111 -8.45 10.66 7.32
C ILE A 111 -8.96 9.67 8.39
N LEU A 112 -8.07 9.14 9.22
CA LEU A 112 -8.44 8.20 10.28
C LEU A 112 -9.34 8.86 11.33
N GLY A 113 -8.99 10.06 11.77
CA GLY A 113 -9.80 10.86 12.69
C GLY A 113 -11.19 11.17 12.11
N TYR A 114 -11.25 11.58 10.84
CA TYR A 114 -12.54 11.80 10.15
C TYR A 114 -13.38 10.52 10.05
N ALA A 115 -12.77 9.38 9.73
CA ALA A 115 -13.46 8.10 9.67
C ALA A 115 -14.03 7.70 11.05
N ILE A 116 -13.25 7.87 12.12
CA ILE A 116 -13.69 7.62 13.50
C ILE A 116 -14.86 8.53 13.87
N VAL A 117 -14.75 9.84 13.66
CA VAL A 117 -15.82 10.81 13.97
C VAL A 117 -17.08 10.52 13.16
N ARG A 118 -16.93 10.24 11.86
CA ARG A 118 -18.06 9.91 10.99
C ARG A 118 -18.75 8.61 11.43
N ASN A 119 -17.99 7.61 11.86
CA ASN A 119 -18.53 6.36 12.38
C ASN A 119 -19.22 6.59 13.74
N TRP A 120 -18.62 7.39 14.62
CA TRP A 120 -19.16 7.75 15.92
C TRP A 120 -20.48 8.52 15.80
N ASN A 121 -20.54 9.53 14.92
CA ASN A 121 -21.77 10.27 14.66
C ASN A 121 -22.86 9.34 14.10
N ARG A 122 -22.51 8.45 13.16
CA ARG A 122 -23.45 7.44 12.65
C ARG A 122 -23.95 6.47 13.72
N TRP A 123 -23.15 6.18 14.73
CA TRP A 123 -23.53 5.36 15.88
C TRP A 123 -24.43 6.15 16.85
N LYS A 124 -24.06 7.39 17.17
CA LYS A 124 -24.82 8.30 18.04
C LYS A 124 -26.21 8.62 17.50
N ASP A 125 -26.34 8.89 16.20
CA ASP A 125 -27.63 9.13 15.53
C ASP A 125 -28.57 7.91 15.62
N ARG A 126 -28.03 6.69 15.77
CA ARG A 126 -28.84 5.47 15.94
C ARG A 126 -29.24 5.25 17.38
N GLN A 127 -28.34 5.54 18.34
CA GLN A 127 -28.69 5.54 19.76
C GLN A 127 -29.81 6.53 20.07
N GLN A 128 -29.77 7.74 19.51
CA GLN A 128 -30.84 8.73 19.70
C GLN A 128 -32.18 8.29 19.08
N ARG A 129 -32.15 7.64 17.91
CA ARG A 129 -33.36 7.04 17.30
C ARG A 129 -33.93 5.91 18.16
N MET A 130 -33.07 5.12 18.78
CA MET A 130 -33.48 4.07 19.71
C MET A 130 -34.10 4.64 20.99
N SER A 131 -33.51 5.70 21.57
CA SER A 131 -34.08 6.35 22.77
C SER A 131 -35.42 7.01 22.47
N ARG A 132 -35.60 7.61 21.27
CA ARG A 132 -36.90 8.14 20.82
C ARG A 132 -37.96 7.04 20.71
N GLN A 133 -37.64 5.89 20.11
CA GLN A 133 -38.57 4.75 20.04
C GLN A 133 -38.91 4.16 21.42
N LEU A 134 -38.01 4.25 22.40
CA LEU A 134 -38.28 3.83 23.78
C LEU A 134 -39.16 4.82 24.56
N THR A 135 -39.23 6.08 24.11
CA THR A 135 -39.98 7.17 24.79
C THR A 135 -41.35 7.44 24.12
N GLU A 136 -41.53 7.09 22.85
CA GLU A 136 -42.79 7.20 22.09
C GLU A 136 -43.46 5.83 21.86
N ALA A 137 -43.73 5.07 22.93
CA ALA A 137 -44.64 3.94 22.85
C ALA A 137 -46.07 4.42 23.20
N PRO A 138 -47.03 4.46 22.25
CA PRO A 138 -48.44 4.56 22.59
C PRO A 138 -48.90 3.21 23.14
N SER A 139 -49.44 3.22 24.35
CA SER A 139 -50.26 2.14 24.88
C SER A 139 -51.53 2.02 24.02
N ASP A 140 -51.64 0.95 23.23
CA ASP A 140 -52.94 0.31 23.00
C ASP A 140 -52.74 -1.12 22.48
N ASP A 141 -53.48 -2.02 23.11
CA ASP A 141 -53.40 -3.47 23.03
C ASP A 141 -53.89 -4.02 21.67
N ALA A 142 -53.16 -5.00 21.11
CA ALA A 142 -53.68 -6.33 20.76
C ALA A 142 -52.75 -7.07 19.75
N ASP A 143 -52.30 -8.23 20.22
CA ASP A 143 -51.97 -9.43 19.45
C ASP A 143 -50.54 -9.67 18.93
N SER A 144 -50.09 -10.88 19.25
CA SER A 144 -48.92 -11.63 18.78
C SER A 144 -47.52 -11.29 19.34
N GLN A 145 -47.22 -11.92 20.48
CA GLN A 145 -45.93 -12.53 20.83
C GLN A 145 -44.73 -12.16 19.94
N ILE A 146 -44.13 -10.99 20.18
CA ILE A 146 -42.77 -10.68 19.73
C ILE A 146 -41.87 -10.91 20.93
N GLY A 147 -41.47 -12.18 21.12
CA GLY A 147 -40.36 -12.53 21.99
C GLY A 147 -39.15 -11.66 21.66
N SER A 148 -38.70 -10.93 22.66
CA SER A 148 -37.47 -10.16 22.73
C SER A 148 -36.28 -11.11 22.67
N ASP A 149 -35.68 -11.28 21.49
CA ASP A 149 -34.35 -11.89 21.37
C ASP A 149 -33.32 -10.79 21.17
N GLU A 150 -32.91 -10.27 22.32
CA GLU A 150 -31.89 -9.25 22.50
C GLU A 150 -30.48 -9.86 22.44
N ASP A 151 -30.07 -10.37 21.28
CA ASP A 151 -28.64 -10.57 21.02
C ASP A 151 -28.09 -9.28 20.39
N VAL A 152 -27.84 -8.30 21.27
CA VAL A 152 -27.16 -7.03 20.94
C VAL A 152 -25.70 -7.34 20.61
N ALA A 153 -25.17 -6.66 19.59
CA ALA A 153 -23.89 -6.86 18.89
C ALA A 153 -22.58 -6.92 19.73
N GLY A 154 -22.65 -7.00 21.07
CA GLY A 154 -21.48 -7.02 21.95
C GLY A 154 -20.75 -8.36 22.01
N ASP A 155 -21.42 -9.50 21.77
CA ASP A 155 -20.85 -10.84 22.03
C ASP A 155 -21.09 -11.88 20.92
N ILE A 156 -21.47 -11.45 19.71
CA ILE A 156 -21.71 -12.36 18.57
C ILE A 156 -20.46 -12.38 17.67
N PRO A 157 -19.84 -13.54 17.40
CA PRO A 157 -18.74 -13.65 16.44
C PRO A 157 -19.17 -13.19 15.04
N ASP A 158 -18.29 -12.47 14.32
CA ASP A 158 -18.59 -11.90 12.99
C ASP A 158 -19.18 -12.92 12.01
N GLY A 159 -18.74 -14.18 12.07
CA GLY A 159 -19.24 -15.27 11.23
C GLY A 159 -20.71 -15.67 11.47
N GLN A 160 -21.36 -15.14 12.51
CA GLN A 160 -22.74 -15.43 12.87
C GLN A 160 -23.67 -14.21 12.75
N LEU A 161 -23.15 -13.07 12.30
CA LEU A 161 -23.94 -11.87 12.09
C LEU A 161 -24.78 -11.94 10.81
N CYS A 162 -25.89 -11.21 10.82
CA CYS A 162 -26.74 -11.00 9.66
C CYS A 162 -25.99 -10.24 8.57
N VAL A 163 -25.99 -10.76 7.34
CA VAL A 163 -25.25 -10.17 6.21
C VAL A 163 -25.79 -8.80 5.76
N VAL A 164 -27.00 -8.43 6.20
CA VAL A 164 -27.67 -7.17 5.82
C VAL A 164 -27.40 -6.07 6.85
N CYS A 165 -27.62 -6.33 8.14
CA CYS A 165 -27.43 -5.31 9.18
C CYS A 165 -26.09 -5.40 9.91
N LEU A 166 -25.38 -6.53 9.84
CA LEU A 166 -24.12 -6.79 10.54
C LEU A 166 -24.16 -6.47 12.05
N THR A 167 -25.34 -6.57 12.67
CA THR A 167 -25.56 -6.16 14.07
C THR A 167 -26.23 -7.24 14.91
N ARG A 168 -27.04 -8.10 14.29
CA ARG A 168 -27.83 -9.13 14.99
C ARG A 168 -27.47 -10.49 14.44
N ARG A 169 -27.60 -11.52 15.27
CA ARG A 169 -27.35 -12.90 14.88
C ARG A 169 -28.26 -13.32 13.72
N ARG A 170 -27.72 -14.11 12.79
CA ARG A 170 -28.52 -14.73 11.74
C ARG A 170 -29.35 -15.86 12.33
N ILE A 171 -30.67 -15.73 12.24
CA ILE A 171 -31.65 -16.66 12.82
C ILE A 171 -32.76 -17.00 11.83
N SER A 172 -32.74 -16.42 10.62
CA SER A 172 -33.76 -16.62 9.59
C SER A 172 -33.17 -17.31 8.36
N ALA A 173 -33.77 -18.43 7.99
CA ALA A 173 -33.47 -19.19 6.78
C ALA A 173 -34.52 -18.94 5.69
N PHE A 174 -34.09 -18.79 4.44
CA PHE A 174 -34.99 -18.51 3.30
C PHE A 174 -35.45 -19.79 2.59
N ASN A 175 -36.72 -19.85 2.19
CA ASN A 175 -37.33 -20.94 1.41
C ASN A 175 -37.42 -20.54 -0.08
N PRO A 176 -37.00 -21.39 -1.03
CA PRO A 176 -36.57 -22.79 -0.88
C PRO A 176 -35.05 -23.00 -0.71
N CYS A 177 -34.24 -21.95 -0.75
CA CYS A 177 -32.79 -22.10 -0.81
C CYS A 177 -32.10 -22.54 0.49
N GLY A 178 -32.80 -22.54 1.63
CA GLY A 178 -32.30 -22.94 2.95
C GLY A 178 -31.27 -22.00 3.60
N HIS A 179 -30.92 -20.88 2.98
CA HIS A 179 -29.81 -20.05 3.43
C HIS A 179 -30.15 -19.27 4.71
N LEU A 180 -29.48 -19.60 5.81
CA LEU A 180 -29.52 -18.91 7.10
C LEU A 180 -28.55 -17.71 7.10
N VAL A 181 -29.02 -16.55 6.65
CA VAL A 181 -28.14 -15.39 6.37
C VAL A 181 -28.62 -14.09 7.02
N CYS A 182 -29.87 -14.03 7.44
CA CYS A 182 -30.51 -12.81 7.93
C CYS A 182 -30.98 -12.93 9.39
N CYS A 183 -31.04 -11.79 10.08
CA CYS A 183 -31.82 -11.68 11.31
C CYS A 183 -33.32 -11.53 10.96
N ARG A 184 -34.21 -11.79 11.93
CA ARG A 184 -35.68 -11.73 11.72
C ARG A 184 -36.15 -10.44 11.03
N ARG A 185 -35.69 -9.28 11.50
CA ARG A 185 -36.10 -7.98 10.93
C ARG A 185 -35.66 -7.82 9.47
N CYS A 186 -34.41 -8.19 9.16
CA CYS A 186 -33.90 -8.07 7.79
C CYS A 186 -34.53 -9.10 6.84
N ALA A 187 -34.85 -10.30 7.33
CA ALA A 187 -35.54 -11.30 6.53
C ALA A 187 -36.94 -10.81 6.09
N ILE A 188 -37.71 -10.21 7.01
CA ILE A 188 -39.00 -9.59 6.70
C ILE A 188 -38.85 -8.45 5.68
N SER A 189 -37.79 -7.63 5.80
CA SER A 189 -37.54 -6.57 4.81
C SER A 189 -37.29 -7.14 3.41
N VAL A 190 -36.49 -8.21 3.29
CA VAL A 190 -36.20 -8.87 2.00
C VAL A 190 -37.45 -9.50 1.40
N GLU A 191 -38.31 -10.11 2.20
CA GLU A 191 -39.60 -10.67 1.72
C GLU A 191 -40.54 -9.62 1.14
N ARG A 192 -40.48 -8.37 1.66
CA ARG A 192 -41.34 -7.26 1.23
C ARG A 192 -40.84 -6.54 -0.02
N GLU A 193 -39.66 -6.89 -0.54
CA GLU A 193 -39.14 -6.29 -1.77
C GLU A 193 -39.96 -6.71 -3.00
N ALA A 194 -39.99 -5.86 -4.03
CA ALA A 194 -40.69 -6.17 -5.29
C ALA A 194 -40.16 -7.43 -5.99
N SER A 195 -38.89 -7.79 -5.74
CA SER A 195 -38.28 -9.03 -6.21
C SER A 195 -37.46 -9.68 -5.08
N PRO A 196 -38.10 -10.47 -4.20
CA PRO A 196 -37.45 -11.00 -3.00
C PRO A 196 -36.41 -12.05 -3.40
N LYS A 197 -35.13 -11.80 -3.10
CA LYS A 197 -34.00 -12.67 -3.46
C LYS A 197 -33.11 -12.92 -2.27
N CYS A 198 -32.57 -14.14 -2.18
CA CYS A 198 -31.60 -14.48 -1.15
C CYS A 198 -30.31 -13.65 -1.36
N PRO A 199 -29.78 -12.95 -0.35
CA PRO A 199 -28.56 -12.13 -0.49
C PRO A 199 -27.32 -12.91 -0.94
N VAL A 200 -27.28 -14.22 -0.70
CA VAL A 200 -26.12 -15.07 -1.02
C VAL A 200 -26.30 -15.77 -2.36
N CYS A 201 -27.34 -16.58 -2.53
CA CYS A 201 -27.52 -17.38 -3.74
C CYS A 201 -28.42 -16.72 -4.81
N ARG A 202 -29.00 -15.54 -4.52
CA ARG A 202 -29.90 -14.78 -5.39
C ARG A 202 -31.17 -15.50 -5.86
N MET A 203 -31.43 -16.70 -5.33
CA MET A 203 -32.66 -17.44 -5.57
C MET A 203 -33.87 -16.68 -5.01
N THR A 204 -34.99 -16.70 -5.74
CA THR A 204 -36.23 -16.05 -5.32
C THR A 204 -36.72 -16.63 -4.00
N VAL A 205 -36.97 -15.76 -3.03
CA VAL A 205 -37.44 -16.11 -1.69
C VAL A 205 -38.97 -16.13 -1.70
N ARG A 206 -39.56 -17.24 -1.24
CA ARG A 206 -41.02 -17.37 -1.04
C ARG A 206 -41.44 -17.00 0.38
N SER A 207 -40.63 -17.41 1.35
CA SER A 207 -40.82 -17.14 2.76
C SER A 207 -39.51 -17.34 3.53
N SER A 208 -39.47 -16.89 4.76
CA SER A 208 -38.40 -17.12 5.71
C SER A 208 -38.95 -17.78 6.96
N MET A 209 -38.12 -18.64 7.55
CA MET A 209 -38.41 -19.35 8.78
C MET A 209 -37.36 -19.03 9.82
N ARG A 210 -37.79 -18.95 11.07
CA ARG A 210 -36.88 -18.76 12.20
C ARG A 210 -36.30 -20.11 12.63
N ILE A 211 -34.99 -20.13 12.84
CA ILE A 211 -34.23 -21.26 13.38
C ILE A 211 -33.90 -20.98 14.83
N TYR A 212 -34.15 -21.97 15.70
CA TYR A 212 -33.75 -21.97 17.10
C TYR A 212 -32.55 -22.90 17.26
N PHE A 213 -31.48 -22.41 17.90
CA PHE A 213 -30.29 -23.20 18.20
C PHE A 213 -30.45 -23.79 19.60
N SER A 214 -30.22 -25.09 19.75
CA SER A 214 -30.21 -25.81 21.04
C SER A 214 -28.87 -25.66 21.74
#